data_AF-A0A432U124-F1
#
_entry.id   AF-A0A432U124-F1
#
_cell.length_a   1.000
_cell.length_b   1.000
_cell.length_c   1.000
_cell.angle_alpha   90.00
_cell.angle_beta   90.00
_cell.angle_gamma   90.00
#
_symmetry.space_group_name_H-M   'P 1'
#
loop_
_entity.id
_entity.type
_entity.pdbx_description
1 polymer ?
#
loop_
_entity_poly.entity_id
_entity_poly.type
_entity_poly.pdbx_seq_one_letter_code
_entity_poly.pdbx_strand_id
1 'polypeptide(L)' 'DALEYGCPPHGGMAFGLDRLVMIMTGSDSIREVIAFPKTQTAACLLTDAPASVPRKVLRELSIKVSLPEKD' A
#
# COMPACT_ATOMS: atom_id res chain seq x y z
N ASP A 1 -0.14 -9.42 -27.58
CA ASP A 1 -1.24 -10.35 -27.25
C ASP A 1 -2.58 -9.67 -26.96
N ALA A 2 -2.89 -9.20 -25.73
CA ALA A 2 -4.27 -8.82 -25.36
C ALA A 2 -4.89 -7.64 -26.15
N LEU A 3 -4.07 -6.70 -26.63
CA LEU A 3 -4.55 -5.52 -27.36
C LEU A 3 -4.70 -5.75 -28.88
N GLU A 4 -4.12 -6.82 -29.42
CA GLU A 4 -3.99 -7.07 -30.86
C GLU A 4 -5.25 -7.69 -31.49
N TYR A 5 -6.10 -8.34 -30.69
CA TYR A 5 -7.32 -9.01 -31.15
C TYR A 5 -8.55 -8.09 -31.20
N GLY A 6 -8.36 -6.80 -31.49
CA GLY A 6 -9.45 -5.84 -31.65
C GLY A 6 -9.84 -5.09 -30.38
N CYS A 7 -8.85 -4.61 -29.62
CA CYS A 7 -9.13 -3.71 -28.50
C CYS A 7 -9.79 -2.41 -29.00
N PRO A 8 -11.00 -2.04 -28.49
CA PRO A 8 -11.67 -0.82 -28.93
C PRO A 8 -10.98 0.43 -28.36
N PRO A 9 -11.26 1.62 -28.92
CA PRO A 9 -10.89 2.88 -28.28
C PRO A 9 -11.63 2.98 -26.93
N HIS A 10 -10.89 2.90 -25.83
CA HIS A 10 -11.42 2.97 -24.48
C HIS A 10 -10.65 3.98 -23.64
N GLY A 11 -11.34 4.60 -22.69
CA GLY A 11 -10.76 5.56 -21.75
C GLY A 11 -11.43 5.40 -20.39
N GLY A 12 -10.69 5.73 -19.32
CA GLY A 12 -11.17 5.62 -17.96
C GLY A 12 -10.54 6.69 -17.07
N MET A 13 -11.12 6.86 -15.88
CA MET A 13 -10.59 7.71 -14.82
C MET A 13 -10.77 7.03 -13.47
N ALA A 14 -9.95 7.40 -12.50
CA ALA A 14 -10.05 6.91 -11.12
C ALA A 14 -10.06 8.10 -10.15
N PHE A 15 -10.88 7.98 -9.10
CA PHE A 15 -10.91 8.94 -8.01
C PHE A 15 -10.10 8.44 -6.82
N GLY A 16 -9.37 9.34 -6.17
CA GLY A 16 -8.77 9.07 -4.87
C GLY A 16 -9.84 9.16 -3.78
N LEU A 17 -10.44 8.02 -3.42
CA LEU A 17 -11.56 7.96 -2.47
C LEU A 17 -11.21 8.60 -1.12
N ASP A 18 -10.04 8.30 -0.55
CA ASP A 18 -9.63 8.85 0.75
C ASP A 18 -9.55 10.38 0.72
N ARG A 19 -9.04 10.94 -0.39
CA ARG A 19 -8.98 12.39 -0.58
C ARG A 19 -10.37 12.99 -0.80
N LEU A 20 -11.23 12.32 -1.56
CA LEU A 20 -12.60 12.77 -1.77
C LEU A 20 -13.34 12.88 -0.43
N VAL A 21 -13.26 11.84 0.40
CA VAL A 21 -13.91 11.83 1.72
C VAL A 21 -13.27 12.87 2.65
N MET A 22 -11.94 12.99 2.68
CA MET A 22 -11.24 14.02 3.47
C MET A 22 -11.73 15.45 3.16
N ILE A 23 -11.95 15.76 1.88
CA ILE A 23 -12.50 17.06 1.45
C ILE A 23 -13.96 17.19 1.90
N MET A 24 -14.77 16.14 1.74
CA MET A 24 -16.18 16.14 2.16
C MET A 24 -16.34 16.32 3.67
N THR A 25 -15.41 15.81 4.48
CA THR A 25 -15.43 15.94 5.94
C THR A 25 -14.71 17.18 6.45
N GLY A 26 -14.02 17.94 5.58
CA GLY A 26 -13.19 19.08 5.98
C GLY A 26 -11.99 18.69 6.85
N SER A 27 -11.50 17.47 6.68
CA SER A 27 -10.38 16.91 7.44
C SER A 27 -9.02 17.45 6.96
N ASP A 28 -8.09 17.66 7.87
CA ASP A 28 -6.74 18.16 7.56
C ASP A 28 -5.82 17.04 7.03
N SER A 29 -6.18 15.78 7.27
CA SER A 29 -5.39 14.62 6.85
C SER A 29 -6.27 13.45 6.43
N ILE A 30 -5.85 12.72 5.39
CA ILE A 30 -6.50 11.46 4.99
C ILE A 30 -6.49 10.41 6.11
N ARG A 31 -5.58 10.55 7.08
CA ARG A 31 -5.51 9.65 8.24
C ARG A 31 -6.75 9.72 9.13
N GLU A 32 -7.51 10.82 9.05
CA GLU A 32 -8.75 11.02 9.82
C GLU A 32 -9.95 10.28 9.21
N VAL A 33 -9.87 9.91 7.94
CA VAL A 33 -10.94 9.19 7.21
C VAL A 33 -10.61 7.72 6.95
N ILE A 34 -9.50 7.22 7.53
CA ILE A 34 -9.04 5.84 7.44
C ILE A 34 -9.08 5.24 8.85
N ALA A 35 -9.73 4.09 9.02
CA ALA A 35 -9.91 3.46 10.34
C ALA A 35 -8.57 3.10 11.03
N PHE A 36 -7.60 2.58 10.27
CA PHE A 36 -6.28 2.16 10.80
C PHE A 36 -5.15 2.73 9.94
N PRO A 37 -4.85 4.03 10.06
CA PRO A 37 -3.85 4.68 9.21
C PRO A 37 -2.44 4.25 9.60
N LYS A 38 -1.51 4.32 8.65
CA LYS A 38 -0.07 4.17 8.91
C LYS A 38 0.57 5.51 9.24
N THR A 39 1.75 5.48 9.84
CA THR A 39 2.60 6.66 10.06
C THR A 39 3.28 7.08 8.75
N GLN A 40 3.96 8.24 8.78
CA GLN A 40 4.75 8.72 7.64
C GLN A 40 5.90 7.77 7.27
N THR A 41 6.38 6.96 8.22
CA THR A 41 7.40 5.92 8.01
C THR A 41 6.81 4.57 7.61
N ALA A 42 5.54 4.54 7.15
CA ALA A 42 4.79 3.35 6.77
C ALA A 42 4.57 2.31 7.89
N ALA A 43 4.76 2.70 9.16
CA ALA A 43 4.54 1.82 10.30
C ALA A 43 3.09 1.87 10.81
N CYS A 44 2.63 0.78 11.41
CA CYS A 44 1.34 0.68 12.10
C CYS A 44 1.58 0.48 13.59
N LEU A 45 1.32 1.52 14.37
CA LEU A 45 1.58 1.50 15.81
C LEU A 45 0.64 0.56 16.58
N LEU A 46 -0.58 0.32 16.07
CA LEU A 46 -1.55 -0.56 16.71
C LEU A 46 -1.12 -2.03 16.68
N THR A 47 -0.50 -2.47 15.58
CA THR A 47 -0.16 -3.88 15.34
C THR A 47 1.34 -4.15 15.34
N ASP A 48 2.15 -3.12 15.63
CA ASP A 48 3.62 -3.16 15.52
C ASP A 48 4.12 -3.70 14.16
N ALA A 49 3.53 -3.19 13.06
CA ALA A 49 3.87 -3.61 11.70
C ALA A 49 4.66 -2.51 10.96
N PRO A 50 5.60 -2.84 10.05
CA PRO A 50 6.03 -4.20 9.69
C PRO A 50 6.87 -4.88 10.77
N ALA A 51 6.84 -6.21 10.82
CA ALA A 51 7.58 -7.02 11.78
C ALA A 51 8.47 -8.05 11.08
N SER A 52 9.54 -8.48 11.75
CA SER A 52 10.42 -9.54 11.23
C SER A 52 9.73 -10.90 11.22
N VAL A 53 10.00 -11.72 10.21
CA VAL A 53 9.46 -13.09 10.09
C VAL A 53 10.52 -14.16 10.35
N PRO A 54 10.16 -15.35 10.87
CA PRO A 54 11.12 -16.43 11.09
C PRO A 54 11.77 -16.91 9.80
N ARG A 55 13.08 -17.23 9.85
CA ARG A 55 13.83 -17.76 8.70
C ARG A 55 13.24 -19.04 8.11
N LYS A 56 12.53 -19.83 8.90
CA LYS A 56 11.84 -21.05 8.43
C LYS A 56 10.85 -20.73 7.31
N VAL A 57 9.98 -19.72 7.52
CA VAL A 57 8.97 -19.28 6.55
C VAL A 57 9.63 -18.73 5.29
N LEU A 58 10.71 -17.96 5.44
CA LEU A 58 11.47 -17.45 4.29
C LEU A 58 12.07 -18.57 3.43
N ARG A 59 12.59 -19.64 4.07
CA ARG A 59 13.09 -20.82 3.35
C ARG A 59 11.99 -21.60 2.66
N GLU A 60 10.83 -21.78 3.31
CA GLU A 60 9.66 -22.43 2.71
C GLU A 60 9.20 -21.71 1.44
N LEU A 61 9.28 -20.37 1.43
CA LEU A 61 8.96 -19.55 0.26
C LEU A 61 10.12 -19.36 -0.73
N SER A 62 11.29 -19.96 -0.46
CA SER A 62 12.52 -19.77 -1.25
C SER A 62 12.96 -18.30 -1.39
N ILE A 63 12.73 -17.48 -0.36
CA ILE A 63 13.06 -16.06 -0.31
C ILE A 63 14.32 -15.84 0.54
N LYS A 64 15.25 -15.01 0.03
CA LYS A 64 16.40 -14.49 0.79
C LYS A 64 16.27 -12.97 0.93
N VAL A 65 16.36 -12.48 2.15
CA VAL A 65 16.33 -11.03 2.44
C VAL A 65 17.76 -10.48 2.34
N SER A 66 17.93 -9.43 1.54
CA SER A 66 19.17 -8.66 1.43
C SER A 66 18.84 -7.18 1.68
N LEU A 67 19.11 -6.71 2.89
CA LEU A 67 18.90 -5.30 3.24
C LEU A 67 20.16 -4.50 2.90
N PRO A 68 20.03 -3.21 2.51
CA PRO A 68 21.17 -2.33 2.37
C PRO A 68 21.92 -2.21 3.71
N GLU A 69 23.23 -2.01 3.67
CA GLU A 69 23.99 -1.66 4.87
C GLU A 69 23.42 -0.38 5.46
N LYS A 70 23.23 -0.37 6.78
CA LYS A 70 22.81 0.81 7.52
C LYS A 70 24.09 1.60 7.80
N ASP A 71 24.19 2.81 7.25
CA ASP A 71 25.19 3.79 7.67
C ASP A 71 25.09 4.08 9.18
#